data_AF-A0A965VF46-F1
#
_entry.id   AF-A0A965VF46-F1
#
_cell.length_a   1.000
_cell.length_b   1.000
_cell.length_c   1.000
_cell.angle_alpha   90.00
_cell.angle_beta   90.00
_cell.angle_gamma   90.00
#
_symmetry.space_group_name_H-M   'P 1'
#
loop_
_entity.id
_entity.type
_entity.pdbx_description
1 polymer ?
#
loop_
_entity_poly.entity_id
_entity_poly.type
_entity_poly.pdbx_seq_one_letter_code
_entity_poly.pdbx_strand_id
1 'polypeptide(L)'
;FRPEGVGEEELRGLYGPPTLFFKTLVPVCDAAVESASAGAAAEYFGGQREAAAGFEKQLADIDSAGRGAAAADEVLQRRAEVLRKLEQVQPSWLSWARQARRVGEERRSVESLSRRARPAVLARLNNGTPLLVRRYWGSGVTLFLATSLSPQWTTLPDVGQSWWLMDRIVRSLLTDTLPVRNASTEAGFVLPVAANERSARYTLTGPDGEPQPLTVDALGADQYGINFGNWTQRGIYRITATKGDDAAGAEEKLWELPLAVNGPADESELQPSKLGKSASGPRSFVDVAAAGAGATRIAKEDVDIWKWLLGLVLAMLLVELFVAAKSTPNVRPEVVA
;
A
#
# COMPACT_ATOMS: atom_id res chain seq x y z
N PHE A 1 -12.96 10.90 37.90
CA PHE A 1 -13.61 12.19 37.61
C PHE A 1 -15.11 11.96 37.71
N ARG A 2 -15.82 12.55 38.67
CA ARG A 2 -17.27 12.36 38.84
C ARG A 2 -17.94 13.73 38.63
N PRO A 3 -18.62 13.96 37.50
CA PRO A 3 -19.44 15.16 37.33
C PRO A 3 -20.54 15.17 38.41
N GLU A 4 -20.80 16.30 39.04
CA GLU A 4 -21.87 16.43 40.02
C GLU A 4 -23.24 16.16 39.36
N GLY A 5 -24.05 15.30 39.99
CA GLY A 5 -25.42 14.99 39.54
C GLY A 5 -25.60 13.70 38.72
N VAL A 6 -24.53 12.97 38.38
CA VAL A 6 -24.63 11.73 37.59
C VAL A 6 -24.74 10.49 38.49
N GLY A 7 -25.80 9.70 38.27
CA GLY A 7 -26.11 8.49 39.02
C GLY A 7 -25.09 7.37 38.79
N GLU A 8 -24.96 6.45 39.75
CA GLU A 8 -23.94 5.38 39.68
C GLU A 8 -24.18 4.39 38.52
N GLU A 9 -25.43 4.18 38.12
CA GLU A 9 -25.78 3.39 36.92
C GLU A 9 -25.39 4.08 35.61
N GLU A 10 -25.59 5.40 35.50
CA GLU A 10 -25.13 6.18 34.34
C GLU A 10 -23.61 6.17 34.24
N LEU A 11 -22.91 6.28 35.38
CA LEU A 11 -21.45 6.13 35.44
C LEU A 11 -21.04 4.71 35.04
N ARG A 12 -21.78 3.68 35.42
CA ARG A 12 -21.48 2.29 35.02
C ARG A 12 -21.72 2.04 33.53
N GLY A 13 -22.64 2.76 32.89
CA GLY A 13 -22.80 2.78 31.43
C GLY A 13 -21.71 3.59 30.71
N LEU A 14 -21.23 4.67 31.33
CA LEU A 14 -20.17 5.55 30.80
C LEU A 14 -18.75 4.99 30.99
N TYR A 15 -18.51 4.22 32.05
CA TYR A 15 -17.20 3.66 32.45
C TYR A 15 -17.17 2.12 32.42
N GLY A 16 -18.26 1.47 32.01
CA GLY A 16 -18.35 0.02 31.91
C GLY A 16 -17.63 -0.51 30.66
N PRO A 17 -16.83 -1.58 30.76
CA PRO A 17 -16.15 -2.13 29.59
C PRO A 17 -17.15 -2.64 28.54
N PRO A 18 -16.94 -2.37 27.23
CA PRO A 18 -15.82 -1.64 26.64
C PRO A 18 -16.16 -0.17 26.32
N THR A 19 -16.07 0.74 27.30
CA THR A 19 -16.11 2.18 27.04
C THR A 19 -14.73 2.68 26.60
N LEU A 20 -14.64 3.13 25.36
CA LEU A 20 -13.45 3.77 24.80
C LEU A 20 -13.48 5.27 25.15
N PHE A 21 -12.44 5.75 25.85
CA PHE A 21 -12.25 7.17 26.08
C PHE A 21 -11.17 7.70 25.15
N PHE A 22 -11.51 8.76 24.42
CA PHE A 22 -10.55 9.45 23.57
C PHE A 22 -10.82 10.95 23.60
N LYS A 23 -9.74 11.73 23.70
CA LYS A 23 -9.77 13.15 23.34
C LYS A 23 -9.70 13.24 21.81
N THR A 24 -10.61 14.01 21.23
CA THR A 24 -10.63 14.21 19.78
C THR A 24 -10.40 15.66 19.42
N LEU A 25 -9.66 15.86 18.33
CA LEU A 25 -9.72 17.11 17.58
C LEU A 25 -11.02 17.10 16.79
N VAL A 26 -11.70 18.24 16.68
CA VAL A 26 -12.91 18.35 15.86
C VAL A 26 -12.48 18.76 14.46
N PRO A 27 -12.43 17.82 13.48
CA PRO A 27 -12.13 18.20 12.11
C PRO A 27 -13.29 19.03 11.55
N VAL A 28 -12.97 20.20 11.01
CA VAL A 28 -13.92 21.02 10.27
C VAL A 28 -14.05 20.44 8.87
N CYS A 29 -15.22 19.88 8.57
CA CYS A 29 -15.57 19.31 7.26
C CYS A 29 -16.91 19.91 6.82
N ASP A 30 -16.92 21.22 6.60
CA ASP A 30 -18.08 21.94 6.09
C ASP A 30 -18.02 22.07 4.54
N ALA A 31 -19.12 22.52 3.95
CA ALA A 31 -19.22 22.70 2.50
C ALA A 31 -18.20 23.71 1.96
N ALA A 32 -17.77 24.67 2.79
CA ALA A 32 -16.74 25.64 2.44
C ALA A 32 -15.37 24.97 2.27
N VAL A 33 -14.96 24.14 3.23
CA VAL A 33 -13.72 23.34 3.17
C VAL A 33 -13.76 22.35 2.02
N GLU A 34 -14.91 21.72 1.75
CA GLU A 34 -15.06 20.82 0.59
C GLU A 34 -14.87 21.57 -0.73
N SER A 35 -15.49 22.73 -0.90
CA SER A 35 -15.36 23.56 -2.10
C SER A 35 -13.94 24.09 -2.28
N ALA A 36 -13.32 24.60 -1.21
CA ALA A 36 -11.95 25.09 -1.24
C ALA A 36 -10.96 23.95 -1.57
N SER A 37 -11.18 22.76 -1.01
CA SER A 37 -10.36 21.57 -1.28
C SER A 37 -10.48 21.10 -2.73
N ALA A 38 -11.68 21.16 -3.31
CA ALA A 38 -11.91 20.80 -4.70
C ALA A 38 -11.32 21.84 -5.68
N GLY A 39 -11.42 23.13 -5.35
CA GLY A 39 -10.81 24.22 -6.12
C GLY A 39 -9.29 24.12 -6.15
N ALA A 40 -8.66 23.98 -4.97
CA ALA A 40 -7.21 23.79 -4.86
C ALA A 40 -6.73 22.52 -5.59
N ALA A 41 -7.52 21.45 -5.57
CA ALA A 41 -7.22 20.23 -6.34
C ALA A 41 -7.30 20.49 -7.85
N ALA A 42 -8.32 21.21 -8.33
CA ALA A 42 -8.47 21.52 -9.74
C ALA A 42 -7.32 22.37 -10.26
N GLU A 43 -6.93 23.40 -9.51
CA GLU A 43 -5.79 24.26 -9.83
C GLU A 43 -4.48 23.47 -9.85
N TYR A 44 -4.23 22.67 -8.81
CA TYR A 44 -3.00 21.87 -8.71
C TYR A 44 -2.88 20.83 -9.84
N PHE A 45 -3.92 20.00 -10.05
CA PHE A 45 -3.87 18.96 -11.08
C PHE A 45 -3.97 19.55 -12.50
N GLY A 46 -4.67 20.67 -12.68
CA GLY A 46 -4.70 21.42 -13.93
C GLY A 46 -3.31 21.94 -14.30
N GLY A 47 -2.67 22.66 -13.39
CA GLY A 47 -1.32 23.21 -13.59
C GLY A 47 -0.28 22.12 -13.85
N GLN A 48 -0.34 20.98 -13.14
CA GLN A 48 0.54 19.85 -13.41
C GLN A 48 0.35 19.26 -14.81
N ARG A 49 -0.88 19.20 -15.32
CA ARG A 49 -1.16 18.70 -16.66
C ARG A 49 -0.69 19.64 -17.75
N GLU A 50 -0.93 20.93 -17.59
CA GLU A 50 -0.44 21.93 -18.54
C GLU A 50 1.09 21.94 -18.60
N ALA A 51 1.75 21.88 -17.44
CA ALA A 51 3.20 21.76 -17.38
C ALA A 51 3.71 20.46 -18.02
N ALA A 52 3.08 19.31 -17.73
CA ALA A 52 3.45 18.03 -18.33
C ALA A 52 3.27 18.03 -19.85
N ALA A 53 2.14 18.51 -20.36
CA ALA A 53 1.89 18.63 -21.80
C ALA A 53 2.90 19.58 -22.49
N GLY A 54 3.30 20.66 -21.81
CA GLY A 54 4.37 21.55 -22.27
C GLY A 54 5.71 20.83 -22.40
N PHE A 55 6.10 20.02 -21.42
CA PHE A 55 7.35 19.24 -21.47
C PHE A 55 7.29 18.09 -22.49
N GLU A 56 6.14 17.42 -22.64
CA GLU A 56 5.94 16.39 -23.67
C GLU A 56 6.07 16.97 -25.07
N LYS A 57 5.53 18.18 -25.31
CA LYS A 57 5.70 18.88 -26.58
C LYS A 57 7.17 19.22 -26.84
N GLN A 58 7.90 19.74 -25.85
CA GLN A 58 9.34 20.00 -25.97
C GLN A 58 10.13 18.72 -26.28
N LEU A 59 9.76 17.59 -25.66
CA LEU A 59 10.39 16.30 -25.92
C LEU A 59 10.14 15.85 -27.37
N ALA A 60 8.90 15.98 -27.87
CA ALA A 60 8.56 15.66 -29.26
C ALA A 60 9.30 16.55 -30.27
N ASP A 61 9.44 17.85 -29.97
CA ASP A 61 10.21 18.79 -30.80
C ASP A 61 11.70 18.39 -30.84
N ILE A 62 12.29 18.03 -29.69
CA ILE A 62 13.68 17.53 -29.61
C ILE A 62 13.85 16.22 -30.39
N ASP A 63 12.93 15.26 -30.24
CA ASP A 63 12.97 13.97 -30.94
C ASP A 63 12.78 14.16 -32.47
N SER A 64 12.01 15.17 -32.89
CA SER A 64 11.86 15.53 -34.31
C SER A 64 13.12 16.18 -34.89
N ALA A 65 13.81 17.02 -34.11
CA ALA A 65 15.04 17.71 -34.50
C ALA A 65 16.27 16.77 -34.53
N GLY A 66 16.30 15.75 -33.66
CA GLY A 66 17.41 14.78 -33.58
C GLY A 66 17.56 13.87 -34.80
N ARG A 67 16.62 13.88 -35.76
CA ARG A 67 16.71 13.12 -37.02
C ARG A 67 17.69 13.71 -38.04
N GLY A 68 18.17 14.94 -37.84
CA GLY A 68 19.22 15.57 -38.64
C GLY A 68 20.51 15.72 -37.83
N ALA A 69 21.41 14.74 -37.88
CA ALA A 69 22.57 14.70 -37.00
C ALA A 69 23.61 15.80 -37.30
N ALA A 70 23.94 16.59 -36.27
CA ALA A 70 25.23 17.29 -36.11
C ALA A 70 25.65 17.49 -34.63
N ALA A 71 24.75 17.32 -33.66
CA ALA A 71 25.07 17.49 -32.22
C ALA A 71 24.30 16.47 -31.34
N ALA A 72 24.65 15.18 -31.44
CA ALA A 72 23.99 14.12 -30.68
C ALA A 72 24.05 14.34 -29.16
N ASP A 73 25.19 14.84 -28.65
CA ASP A 73 25.38 15.07 -27.21
C ASP A 73 24.52 16.22 -26.67
N GLU A 74 24.37 17.32 -27.43
CA GLU A 74 23.56 18.46 -27.01
C GLU A 74 22.06 18.11 -27.00
N VAL A 75 21.61 17.31 -27.97
CA VAL A 75 20.26 16.76 -28.02
C VAL A 75 20.00 15.84 -26.82
N LEU A 76 20.95 14.97 -26.47
CA LEU A 76 20.86 14.09 -25.30
C LEU A 76 20.77 14.87 -23.99
N GLN A 77 21.56 15.93 -23.82
CA GLN A 77 21.53 16.78 -22.63
C GLN A 77 20.20 17.52 -22.47
N ARG A 78 19.70 18.14 -23.54
CA ARG A 78 18.40 18.82 -23.53
C ARG A 78 17.26 17.85 -23.22
N ARG A 79 17.30 16.66 -23.82
CA ARG A 79 16.35 15.57 -23.55
C ARG A 79 16.37 15.15 -22.08
N ALA A 80 17.56 14.94 -21.51
CA ALA A 80 17.71 14.58 -20.10
C ALA A 80 17.19 15.68 -19.16
N GLU A 81 17.41 16.96 -19.49
CA GLU A 81 16.91 18.08 -18.70
C GLU A 81 15.37 18.15 -18.69
N VAL A 82 14.74 17.98 -19.86
CA VAL A 82 13.27 17.95 -19.97
C VAL A 82 12.69 16.77 -19.21
N LEU A 83 13.29 15.59 -19.31
CA LEU A 83 12.86 14.42 -18.53
C LEU A 83 12.98 14.67 -17.02
N ARG A 84 14.06 15.32 -16.56
CA ARG A 84 14.22 15.68 -15.14
C ARG A 84 13.15 16.66 -14.67
N LYS A 85 12.78 17.65 -15.49
CA LYS A 85 11.68 18.58 -15.18
C LYS A 85 10.34 17.86 -15.14
N LEU A 86 10.11 16.91 -16.03
CA LEU A 86 8.91 16.08 -16.04
C LEU A 86 8.82 15.22 -14.77
N GLU A 87 9.92 14.61 -14.33
CA GLU A 87 9.98 13.87 -13.06
C GLU A 87 9.72 14.76 -11.83
N GLN A 88 10.08 16.05 -11.86
CA GLN A 88 9.77 16.99 -10.78
C GLN A 88 8.27 17.31 -10.71
N VAL A 89 7.61 17.46 -11.87
CA VAL A 89 6.16 17.74 -11.94
C VAL A 89 5.34 16.48 -11.65
N GLN A 90 5.76 15.32 -12.14
CA GLN A 90 5.08 14.05 -11.94
C GLN A 90 6.00 13.03 -11.27
N PRO A 91 6.31 13.21 -9.98
CA PRO A 91 7.27 12.34 -9.35
C PRO A 91 6.70 10.93 -9.16
N SER A 92 7.51 9.92 -9.47
CA SER A 92 7.17 8.51 -9.32
C SER A 92 7.83 7.94 -8.05
N TRP A 93 7.27 8.26 -6.88
CA TRP A 93 7.83 7.81 -5.59
C TRP A 93 7.71 6.29 -5.40
N LEU A 94 6.70 5.68 -6.01
CA LEU A 94 6.46 4.24 -5.95
C LEU A 94 6.89 3.61 -7.28
N SER A 95 8.01 2.91 -7.28
CA SER A 95 8.56 2.26 -8.48
C SER A 95 7.61 1.23 -9.10
N TRP A 96 6.84 0.51 -8.27
CA TRP A 96 5.79 -0.40 -8.73
C TRP A 96 4.57 0.33 -9.31
N ALA A 97 4.29 1.55 -8.86
CA ALA A 97 3.22 2.36 -9.41
C ALA A 97 3.57 2.92 -10.79
N ARG A 98 4.86 3.00 -11.18
CA ARG A 98 5.27 3.44 -12.52
C ARG A 98 4.63 2.62 -13.65
N GLN A 99 4.40 1.32 -13.42
CA GLN A 99 3.67 0.44 -14.34
C GLN A 99 2.14 0.64 -14.29
N ALA A 100 1.61 0.97 -13.10
CA ALA A 100 0.17 1.15 -12.88
C ALA A 100 -0.33 2.56 -13.24
N ARG A 101 0.52 3.59 -13.22
CA ARG A 101 0.18 4.99 -13.47
C ARG A 101 -0.12 5.25 -14.95
N ARG A 102 0.60 4.56 -15.85
CA ARG A 102 0.37 4.54 -17.31
C ARG A 102 -1.07 4.18 -17.70
N VAL A 103 -1.78 3.51 -16.79
CA VAL A 103 -3.04 2.81 -17.02
C VAL A 103 -4.25 3.60 -16.47
N GLY A 104 -4.15 4.28 -15.32
CA GLY A 104 -5.36 4.71 -14.59
C GLY A 104 -5.52 6.20 -14.24
N GLU A 105 -4.47 6.91 -13.84
CA GLU A 105 -4.61 8.25 -13.22
C GLU A 105 -4.28 9.42 -14.13
N GLU A 106 -3.26 9.28 -14.98
CA GLU A 106 -2.92 10.26 -16.01
C GLU A 106 -4.10 10.53 -16.97
N ARG A 107 -5.05 9.58 -17.07
CA ARG A 107 -6.22 9.65 -17.96
C ARG A 107 -7.51 10.19 -17.32
N ARG A 108 -7.62 10.33 -15.98
CA ARG A 108 -8.86 10.81 -15.33
C ARG A 108 -9.06 12.30 -15.54
N SER A 109 -10.25 12.82 -15.85
CA SER A 109 -10.43 14.27 -15.99
C SER A 109 -10.02 15.02 -14.70
N VAL A 110 -9.54 16.26 -14.83
CA VAL A 110 -9.21 17.13 -13.68
C VAL A 110 -10.39 17.21 -12.73
N GLU A 111 -11.60 17.34 -13.27
CA GLU A 111 -12.85 17.35 -12.50
C GLU A 111 -13.06 16.07 -11.68
N SER A 112 -12.75 14.90 -12.24
CA SER A 112 -12.83 13.62 -11.52
C SER A 112 -11.81 13.55 -10.37
N LEU A 113 -10.58 14.03 -10.61
CA LEU A 113 -9.55 14.12 -9.58
C LEU A 113 -9.96 15.09 -8.46
N SER A 114 -10.52 16.26 -8.81
CA SER A 114 -11.00 17.25 -7.85
C SER A 114 -12.17 16.76 -7.00
N ARG A 115 -13.10 16.00 -7.60
CA ARG A 115 -14.19 15.36 -6.84
C ARG A 115 -13.65 14.35 -5.83
N ARG A 116 -12.69 13.51 -6.24
CA ARG A 116 -12.07 12.49 -5.39
C ARG A 116 -11.19 13.10 -4.28
N ALA A 117 -10.67 14.31 -4.52
CA ALA A 117 -9.89 15.09 -3.56
C ALA A 117 -10.73 15.75 -2.45
N ARG A 118 -12.05 15.60 -2.47
CA ARG A 118 -12.92 16.03 -1.37
C ARG A 118 -12.72 15.13 -0.15
N PRO A 119 -12.70 15.69 1.07
CA PRO A 119 -12.65 14.89 2.28
C PRO A 119 -13.94 14.07 2.44
N ALA A 120 -13.79 12.77 2.65
CA ALA A 120 -14.89 11.85 2.92
C ALA A 120 -14.80 11.36 4.37
N VAL A 121 -15.86 11.59 5.14
CA VAL A 121 -15.95 11.10 6.52
C VAL A 121 -16.29 9.60 6.50
N LEU A 122 -15.38 8.77 7.01
CA LEU A 122 -15.55 7.32 7.07
C LEU A 122 -16.18 6.86 8.39
N ALA A 123 -15.90 7.57 9.49
CA ALA A 123 -16.44 7.24 10.80
C ALA A 123 -16.76 8.52 11.58
N ARG A 124 -17.86 8.47 12.33
CA ARG A 124 -18.30 9.52 13.25
C ARG A 124 -18.45 8.93 14.65
N LEU A 125 -18.24 9.76 15.65
CA LEU A 125 -18.57 9.46 17.03
C LEU A 125 -20.09 9.54 17.25
N ASN A 126 -20.53 9.02 18.40
CA ASN A 126 -21.93 9.12 18.84
C ASN A 126 -22.47 10.55 18.89
N ASN A 127 -21.59 11.54 19.13
CA ASN A 127 -21.93 12.97 19.11
C ASN A 127 -21.93 13.60 17.69
N GLY A 128 -21.78 12.80 16.63
CA GLY A 128 -21.74 13.26 15.23
C GLY A 128 -20.39 13.80 14.75
N THR A 129 -19.41 13.95 15.64
CA THR A 129 -18.07 14.48 15.30
C THR A 129 -17.33 13.47 14.41
N PRO A 130 -16.72 13.90 13.28
CA PRO A 130 -15.93 13.01 12.45
C PRO A 130 -14.70 12.49 13.22
N LEU A 131 -14.54 11.17 13.27
CA LEU A 131 -13.38 10.50 13.87
C LEU A 131 -12.35 10.13 12.80
N LEU A 132 -12.82 9.66 11.64
CA LEU A 132 -11.97 9.19 10.57
C LEU A 132 -12.36 9.88 9.26
N VAL A 133 -11.40 10.60 8.67
CA VAL A 133 -11.59 11.33 7.41
C VAL A 133 -10.57 10.84 6.41
N ARG A 134 -11.04 10.47 5.21
CA ARG A 134 -10.20 10.04 4.10
C ARG A 134 -10.22 11.08 3.00
N ARG A 135 -9.06 11.33 2.40
CA ARG A 135 -8.90 12.18 1.23
C ARG A 135 -7.98 11.49 0.23
N TYR A 136 -8.34 11.49 -1.04
CA TYR A 136 -7.42 11.06 -2.10
C TYR A 136 -6.69 12.28 -2.66
N TRP A 137 -5.39 12.17 -2.89
CA TRP A 137 -4.61 13.25 -3.50
C TRP A 137 -3.68 12.66 -4.56
N GLY A 138 -4.04 12.86 -5.83
CA GLY A 138 -3.40 12.15 -6.94
C GLY A 138 -3.49 10.64 -6.73
N SER A 139 -2.33 9.99 -6.72
CA SER A 139 -2.15 8.54 -6.48
C SER A 139 -2.13 8.16 -5.01
N GLY A 140 -2.07 9.15 -4.11
CA GLY A 140 -2.00 8.93 -2.68
C GLY A 140 -3.37 8.91 -2.02
N VAL A 141 -3.42 8.26 -0.86
CA VAL A 141 -4.55 8.35 0.07
C VAL A 141 -4.03 8.89 1.40
N THR A 142 -4.68 9.94 1.90
CA THR A 142 -4.44 10.49 3.23
C THR A 142 -5.61 10.10 4.11
N LEU A 143 -5.27 9.51 5.25
CA LEU A 143 -6.24 9.19 6.28
C LEU A 143 -5.92 10.03 7.51
N PHE A 144 -6.90 10.80 7.96
CA PHE A 144 -6.83 11.57 9.18
C PHE A 144 -7.66 10.90 10.25
N LEU A 145 -7.00 10.44 11.30
CA LEU A 145 -7.62 9.96 12.53
C LEU A 145 -7.63 11.11 13.54
N ALA A 146 -8.81 11.53 13.96
CA ALA A 146 -8.99 12.71 14.80
C ALA A 146 -8.62 12.49 16.29
N THR A 147 -8.00 11.36 16.62
CA THR A 147 -7.52 11.00 17.96
C THR A 147 -6.04 10.63 17.90
N SER A 148 -5.34 10.83 19.02
CA SER A 148 -3.98 10.31 19.19
C SER A 148 -4.00 8.80 19.43
N LEU A 149 -2.84 8.16 19.27
CA LEU A 149 -2.54 6.79 19.72
C LEU A 149 -1.78 6.76 21.05
N SER A 150 -1.49 7.93 21.65
CA SER A 150 -0.82 8.00 22.94
C SER A 150 -1.75 7.55 24.07
N PRO A 151 -1.31 6.65 24.97
CA PRO A 151 -2.06 6.24 26.16
C PRO A 151 -2.48 7.41 27.07
N GLN A 152 -1.78 8.55 26.98
CA GLN A 152 -2.10 9.76 27.74
C GLN A 152 -3.35 10.50 27.22
N TRP A 153 -3.80 10.18 26.00
CA TRP A 153 -4.92 10.85 25.31
C TRP A 153 -6.07 9.92 24.95
N THR A 154 -5.82 8.61 24.93
CA THR A 154 -6.81 7.60 24.55
C THR A 154 -6.53 6.27 25.23
N THR A 155 -7.58 5.49 25.46
CA THR A 155 -7.48 4.09 25.88
C THR A 155 -7.43 3.11 24.70
N LEU A 156 -7.33 3.60 23.45
CA LEU A 156 -7.24 2.77 22.23
C LEU A 156 -6.16 1.68 22.32
N PRO A 157 -4.90 1.98 22.72
CA PRO A 157 -3.84 0.95 22.78
C PRO A 157 -4.14 -0.17 23.78
N ASP A 158 -4.89 0.12 24.84
CA ASP A 158 -5.19 -0.83 25.91
C ASP A 158 -6.31 -1.80 25.54
N VAL A 159 -7.13 -1.44 24.54
CA VAL A 159 -8.23 -2.28 24.05
C VAL A 159 -7.76 -3.14 22.88
N GLY A 160 -7.75 -4.45 23.07
CA GLY A 160 -7.26 -5.41 22.06
C GLY A 160 -7.97 -5.32 20.70
N GLN A 161 -9.24 -4.90 20.65
CA GLN A 161 -9.96 -4.71 19.38
C GLN A 161 -9.42 -3.55 18.54
N SER A 162 -8.81 -2.54 19.16
CA SER A 162 -8.25 -1.38 18.47
C SER A 162 -7.08 -1.76 17.58
N TRP A 163 -6.29 -2.77 17.98
CA TRP A 163 -5.18 -3.26 17.16
C TRP A 163 -5.67 -3.84 15.83
N TRP A 164 -6.76 -4.62 15.86
CA TRP A 164 -7.39 -5.16 14.65
C TRP A 164 -7.95 -4.06 13.75
N LEU A 165 -8.52 -3.01 14.34
CA LEU A 165 -8.97 -1.84 13.58
C LEU A 165 -7.80 -1.15 12.88
N MET A 166 -6.68 -0.94 13.59
CA MET A 166 -5.48 -0.33 13.01
C MET A 166 -4.87 -1.19 11.90
N ASP A 167 -4.74 -2.51 12.11
CA ASP A 167 -4.25 -3.44 11.07
C ASP A 167 -5.15 -3.40 9.84
N ARG A 168 -6.48 -3.43 10.01
CA ARG A 168 -7.43 -3.35 8.88
C ARG A 168 -7.34 -2.02 8.14
N ILE A 169 -7.19 -0.91 8.87
CA ILE A 169 -6.97 0.42 8.28
C ILE A 169 -5.67 0.40 7.46
N VAL A 170 -4.56 -0.04 8.02
CA VAL A 170 -3.26 -0.07 7.32
C VAL A 170 -3.33 -0.98 6.09
N ARG A 171 -3.92 -2.17 6.21
CA ARG A 171 -4.13 -3.08 5.06
C ARG A 171 -5.00 -2.46 3.99
N SER A 172 -6.03 -1.69 4.36
CA SER A 172 -6.86 -1.00 3.37
C SER A 172 -6.07 0.06 2.61
N LEU A 173 -5.22 0.83 3.30
CA LEU A 173 -4.34 1.82 2.67
C LEU A 173 -3.30 1.16 1.75
N LEU A 174 -2.74 0.02 2.16
CA LEU A 174 -1.84 -0.77 1.32
C LEU A 174 -2.56 -1.32 0.08
N THR A 175 -3.78 -1.80 0.24
CA THR A 175 -4.57 -2.32 -0.88
C THR A 175 -4.89 -1.22 -1.90
N ASP A 176 -5.24 -0.02 -1.43
CA ASP A 176 -5.54 1.14 -2.28
C ASP A 176 -4.31 1.66 -3.06
N THR A 177 -3.09 1.36 -2.58
CA THR A 177 -1.82 1.77 -3.23
C THR A 177 -1.24 0.71 -4.17
N LEU A 178 -1.77 -0.52 -4.11
CA LEU A 178 -1.37 -1.61 -4.99
C LEU A 178 -2.25 -1.61 -6.25
N PRO A 179 -1.67 -1.84 -7.44
CA PRO A 179 -2.47 -2.04 -8.63
C PRO A 179 -3.37 -3.26 -8.44
N VAL A 180 -4.60 -3.17 -8.94
CA VAL A 180 -5.51 -4.32 -8.99
C VAL A 180 -4.87 -5.35 -9.93
N ARG A 181 -4.39 -6.45 -9.35
CA ARG A 181 -3.85 -7.63 -10.06
C ARG A 181 -4.79 -8.82 -10.01
N ASN A 182 -5.97 -8.65 -9.43
CA ASN A 182 -6.97 -9.70 -9.28
C ASN A 182 -8.11 -9.44 -10.26
N ALA A 183 -8.39 -10.40 -11.13
CA ALA A 183 -9.57 -10.41 -11.99
C ALA A 183 -10.54 -11.50 -11.51
N SER A 184 -11.84 -11.26 -11.68
CA SER A 184 -12.84 -12.32 -11.53
C SER A 184 -12.98 -13.06 -12.86
N THR A 185 -13.32 -14.34 -12.81
CA THR A 185 -13.71 -15.12 -13.99
C THR A 185 -15.02 -14.62 -14.60
N GLU A 186 -15.93 -14.07 -13.79
CA GLU A 186 -17.23 -13.53 -14.24
C GLU A 186 -17.16 -12.10 -14.77
N ALA A 187 -16.19 -11.32 -14.28
CA ALA A 187 -16.08 -9.91 -14.63
C ALA A 187 -14.98 -9.73 -15.67
N GLY A 188 -15.33 -9.12 -16.80
CA GLY A 188 -14.34 -8.72 -17.79
C GLY A 188 -13.30 -7.80 -17.16
N PHE A 189 -12.02 -8.08 -17.40
CA PHE A 189 -10.92 -7.22 -16.98
C PHE A 189 -10.46 -6.44 -18.21
N VAL A 190 -10.32 -5.13 -18.10
CA VAL A 190 -9.79 -4.30 -19.20
C VAL A 190 -8.43 -3.77 -18.78
N LEU A 191 -7.39 -4.16 -19.52
CA LEU A 191 -6.05 -3.60 -19.36
C LEU A 191 -5.88 -2.47 -20.36
N PRO A 192 -5.94 -1.19 -19.95
CA PRO A 192 -5.70 -0.10 -20.87
C PRO A 192 -4.24 -0.09 -21.33
N VAL A 193 -4.06 0.22 -22.61
CA VAL A 193 -2.79 0.31 -23.31
C VAL A 193 -2.50 1.77 -23.64
N ALA A 194 -1.24 2.18 -23.59
CA ALA A 194 -0.83 3.54 -23.96
C ALA A 194 -0.74 3.68 -25.48
N ALA A 195 -1.03 4.88 -26.01
CA ALA A 195 -1.09 5.10 -27.46
C ALA A 195 0.25 4.83 -28.16
N ASN A 196 1.37 5.04 -27.47
CA ASN A 196 2.73 4.73 -27.93
C ASN A 196 3.05 3.22 -27.92
N GLU A 197 2.26 2.39 -27.23
CA GLU A 197 2.42 0.95 -27.14
C GLU A 197 1.39 0.19 -28.01
N ARG A 198 0.58 0.90 -28.81
CA ARG A 198 -0.46 0.29 -29.65
C ARG A 198 0.04 -0.76 -30.65
N SER A 199 1.30 -0.65 -31.07
CA SER A 199 1.94 -1.54 -32.03
C SER A 199 2.78 -2.64 -31.35
N ALA A 200 2.75 -2.73 -30.02
CA ALA A 200 3.37 -3.81 -29.30
C ALA A 200 2.59 -5.11 -29.51
N ARG A 201 3.31 -6.24 -29.54
CA ARG A 201 2.70 -7.57 -29.53
C ARG A 201 2.42 -7.96 -28.09
N TYR A 202 1.17 -8.31 -27.81
CA TYR A 202 0.73 -8.74 -26.49
C TYR A 202 0.44 -10.24 -26.51
N THR A 203 0.97 -10.96 -25.54
CA THR A 203 0.71 -12.39 -25.37
C THR A 203 0.26 -12.69 -23.94
N LEU A 204 -0.79 -13.48 -23.80
CA LEU A 204 -1.31 -14.01 -22.55
C LEU A 204 -0.82 -15.44 -22.37
N THR A 205 -0.03 -15.70 -21.35
CA THR A 205 0.32 -17.06 -20.94
C THR A 205 -0.61 -17.48 -19.80
N GLY A 206 -1.40 -18.51 -20.03
CA GLY A 206 -2.30 -19.08 -19.03
C GLY A 206 -1.58 -19.97 -18.00
N PRO A 207 -2.30 -20.49 -16.99
CA PRO A 207 -1.77 -21.47 -16.05
C PRO A 207 -1.31 -22.76 -16.74
N ASP A 208 -1.88 -23.09 -17.91
CA ASP A 208 -1.46 -24.22 -18.76
C ASP A 208 -0.12 -23.99 -19.47
N GLY A 209 0.43 -22.76 -19.42
CA GLY A 209 1.70 -22.41 -20.05
C GLY A 209 1.61 -22.05 -21.54
N GLU A 210 0.46 -22.25 -22.18
CA GLU A 210 0.26 -21.92 -23.59
C GLU A 210 0.11 -20.40 -23.81
N PRO A 211 0.91 -19.79 -24.70
CA PRO A 211 0.81 -18.37 -25.03
C PRO A 211 -0.29 -18.11 -26.07
N GLN A 212 -1.27 -17.28 -25.73
CA GLN A 212 -2.32 -16.80 -26.62
C GLN A 212 -2.05 -15.34 -27.03
N PRO A 213 -2.03 -14.99 -28.33
CA PRO A 213 -1.89 -13.60 -28.75
C PRO A 213 -3.14 -12.80 -28.35
N LEU A 214 -2.92 -11.57 -27.90
CA LEU A 214 -3.96 -10.62 -27.51
C LEU A 214 -4.03 -9.49 -28.53
N THR A 215 -5.25 -9.05 -28.84
CA THR A 215 -5.52 -7.88 -29.65
C THR A 215 -5.77 -6.66 -28.78
N VAL A 216 -5.32 -5.50 -29.26
CA VAL A 216 -5.61 -4.21 -28.61
C VAL A 216 -6.86 -3.63 -29.27
N ASP A 217 -7.90 -3.43 -28.47
CA ASP A 217 -9.15 -2.82 -28.93
C ASP A 217 -9.16 -1.31 -28.65
N ALA A 218 -9.84 -0.57 -29.51
CA ALA A 218 -10.13 0.84 -29.27
C ALA A 218 -11.33 0.96 -28.31
N LEU A 219 -11.07 1.47 -27.11
CA LEU A 219 -12.06 1.80 -26.09
C LEU A 219 -12.67 3.21 -26.28
N GLY A 220 -12.15 4.00 -27.23
CA GLY A 220 -12.59 5.36 -27.54
C GLY A 220 -11.67 6.05 -28.56
N ALA A 221 -11.89 7.35 -28.81
CA ALA A 221 -11.17 8.12 -29.85
C ALA A 221 -9.64 8.13 -29.70
N ASP A 222 -9.14 8.03 -28.46
CA ASP A 222 -7.71 7.99 -28.12
C ASP A 222 -7.42 6.99 -26.98
N GLN A 223 -8.33 6.02 -26.80
CA GLN A 223 -8.28 5.06 -25.71
C GLN A 223 -8.13 3.67 -26.30
N TYR A 224 -7.07 2.99 -25.90
CA TYR A 224 -6.80 1.62 -26.29
C TYR A 224 -6.77 0.74 -25.04
N GLY A 225 -7.19 -0.50 -25.18
CA GLY A 225 -7.04 -1.48 -24.12
C GLY A 225 -7.32 -2.89 -24.60
N ILE A 226 -6.87 -3.84 -23.81
CA ILE A 226 -7.06 -5.25 -24.03
C ILE A 226 -8.22 -5.68 -23.14
N ASN A 227 -9.31 -6.14 -23.75
CA ASN A 227 -10.45 -6.64 -23.03
C ASN A 227 -10.32 -8.15 -22.81
N PHE A 228 -10.34 -8.56 -21.55
CA PHE A 228 -10.34 -9.94 -21.14
C PHE A 228 -11.75 -10.30 -20.68
N GLY A 229 -12.57 -10.84 -21.58
CA GLY A 229 -13.97 -11.16 -21.31
C GLY A 229 -14.25 -12.60 -20.89
N ASN A 230 -13.37 -13.55 -21.23
CA ASN A 230 -13.64 -14.98 -21.11
C ASN A 230 -12.45 -15.72 -20.48
N TRP A 231 -12.38 -15.71 -19.15
CA TRP A 231 -11.38 -16.51 -18.43
C TRP A 231 -11.83 -17.96 -18.35
N THR A 232 -11.12 -18.86 -19.04
CA THR A 232 -11.46 -20.29 -19.08
C THR A 232 -11.01 -21.07 -17.84
N GLN A 233 -10.00 -20.58 -17.11
CA GLN A 233 -9.46 -21.26 -15.94
C GLN A 233 -9.11 -20.28 -14.82
N ARG A 234 -9.11 -20.78 -13.59
CA ARG A 234 -8.64 -20.05 -12.41
C ARG A 234 -7.12 -20.25 -12.30
N GLY A 235 -6.38 -19.21 -11.98
CA GLY A 235 -4.92 -19.31 -11.86
C GLY A 235 -4.18 -18.00 -12.06
N ILE A 236 -2.85 -18.13 -12.17
CA ILE A 236 -1.97 -16.99 -12.43
C ILE A 236 -1.69 -16.92 -13.92
N TYR A 237 -2.15 -15.85 -14.55
CA TYR A 237 -1.89 -15.50 -15.93
C TYR A 237 -0.72 -14.51 -16.01
N ARG A 238 0.04 -14.55 -17.10
CA ARG A 238 1.13 -13.60 -17.38
C ARG A 238 0.86 -12.92 -18.70
N ILE A 239 0.83 -11.59 -18.70
CA ILE A 239 0.71 -10.77 -19.91
C ILE A 239 2.10 -10.23 -20.22
N THR A 240 2.64 -10.56 -21.38
CA THR A 240 3.91 -10.02 -21.85
C THR A 240 3.68 -9.09 -23.04
N ALA A 241 4.30 -7.91 -22.97
CA ALA A 241 4.35 -6.97 -24.07
C ALA A 241 5.75 -7.00 -24.69
N THR A 242 5.83 -7.28 -25.99
CA THR A 242 7.07 -7.25 -26.75
C THR A 242 6.98 -6.18 -27.84
N LYS A 243 8.09 -5.48 -28.07
CA LYS A 243 8.18 -4.51 -29.16
C LYS A 243 8.36 -5.29 -30.46
N GLY A 244 7.41 -5.16 -31.38
CA GLY A 244 7.56 -5.72 -32.72
C GLY A 244 8.56 -4.88 -33.51
N ASP A 245 9.72 -5.45 -33.83
CA ASP A 245 10.59 -4.94 -34.87
C ASP A 245 10.67 -6.01 -35.96
N ASP A 246 10.08 -5.74 -37.13
CA ASP A 246 9.96 -6.71 -38.23
C ASP A 246 11.31 -6.98 -38.94
N ALA A 247 12.44 -6.49 -38.42
CA ALA A 247 13.73 -6.49 -39.12
C ALA A 247 14.92 -7.19 -38.43
N ALA A 248 14.83 -7.63 -37.17
CA ALA A 248 15.87 -8.45 -36.55
C ALA A 248 15.32 -9.18 -35.33
N GLY A 249 15.41 -10.51 -35.29
CA GLY A 249 14.74 -11.41 -34.34
C GLY A 249 15.14 -11.33 -32.85
N ALA A 250 15.32 -10.13 -32.30
CA ALA A 250 15.39 -9.89 -30.86
C ALA A 250 14.09 -9.21 -30.42
N GLU A 251 13.11 -10.01 -29.96
CA GLU A 251 11.92 -9.47 -29.31
C GLU A 251 12.33 -8.77 -28.01
N GLU A 252 12.35 -7.44 -28.03
CA GLU A 252 12.62 -6.65 -26.82
C GLU A 252 11.37 -6.68 -25.93
N LYS A 253 11.49 -7.32 -24.76
CA LYS A 253 10.43 -7.39 -23.77
C LYS A 253 10.25 -6.01 -23.11
N LEU A 254 9.12 -5.37 -23.37
CA LEU A 254 8.76 -4.08 -22.81
C LEU A 254 8.38 -4.20 -21.33
N TRP A 255 7.50 -5.15 -21.02
CA TRP A 255 7.08 -5.44 -19.65
C TRP A 255 6.37 -6.79 -19.53
N GLU A 256 6.23 -7.25 -18.28
CA GLU A 256 5.42 -8.43 -17.91
C GLU A 256 4.48 -8.07 -16.76
N LEU A 257 3.25 -8.58 -16.85
CA LEU A 257 2.18 -8.34 -15.89
C LEU A 257 1.61 -9.67 -15.38
N PRO A 258 1.81 -10.02 -14.11
CA PRO A 258 1.08 -11.13 -13.51
C PRO A 258 -0.35 -10.69 -13.16
N LEU A 259 -1.32 -11.52 -13.51
CA LEU A 259 -2.73 -11.35 -13.19
C LEU A 259 -3.25 -12.62 -12.51
N ALA A 260 -3.83 -12.49 -11.33
CA ALA A 260 -4.48 -13.59 -10.64
C ALA A 260 -5.98 -13.59 -10.99
N VAL A 261 -6.44 -14.66 -11.62
CA VAL A 261 -7.84 -14.82 -11.99
C VAL A 261 -8.50 -15.77 -11.01
N ASN A 262 -9.45 -15.24 -10.25
CA ASN A 262 -10.16 -15.97 -9.20
C ASN A 262 -11.59 -16.34 -9.67
N GLY A 263 -12.07 -17.48 -9.17
CA GLY A 263 -13.47 -17.86 -9.29
C GLY A 263 -14.38 -17.07 -8.36
N PRO A 264 -15.70 -17.11 -8.59
CA PRO A 264 -16.69 -16.63 -7.62
C PRO A 264 -16.51 -17.36 -6.29
N ALA A 265 -16.64 -16.64 -5.18
CA ALA A 265 -16.52 -17.23 -3.86
C ALA A 265 -17.59 -18.31 -3.62
N ASP A 266 -18.75 -18.17 -4.25
CA ASP A 266 -19.89 -19.09 -4.13
C ASP A 266 -19.64 -20.45 -4.79
N GLU A 267 -18.76 -20.50 -5.80
CA GLU A 267 -18.28 -21.75 -6.40
C GLU A 267 -17.09 -22.34 -5.65
N SER A 268 -16.59 -21.65 -4.62
CA SER A 268 -15.46 -22.09 -3.83
C SER A 268 -15.99 -22.79 -2.58
N GLU A 269 -16.18 -24.11 -2.65
CA GLU A 269 -16.39 -24.91 -1.44
C GLU A 269 -15.12 -24.86 -0.58
N LEU A 270 -15.03 -23.85 0.27
CA LEU A 270 -13.97 -23.69 1.25
C LEU A 270 -14.13 -24.76 2.32
N GLN A 271 -13.68 -25.99 2.01
CA GLN A 271 -13.53 -27.00 3.03
C GLN A 271 -12.34 -26.60 3.91
N PRO A 272 -12.53 -26.43 5.23
CA PRO A 272 -11.42 -26.19 6.12
C PRO A 272 -10.43 -27.36 5.95
N SER A 273 -9.20 -27.03 5.55
CA SER A 273 -8.22 -28.07 5.23
C SER A 273 -8.01 -28.93 6.48
N LYS A 274 -8.26 -30.24 6.35
CA LYS A 274 -7.95 -31.21 7.42
C LYS A 274 -6.44 -31.31 7.66
N LEU A 275 -5.62 -30.71 6.80
CA LEU A 275 -4.17 -30.56 6.97
C LEU A 275 -3.79 -29.82 8.26
N GLY A 276 -4.67 -29.03 8.87
CA GLY A 276 -4.43 -28.44 10.19
C GLY A 276 -4.38 -29.44 11.35
N LYS A 277 -4.74 -30.71 11.15
CA LYS A 277 -4.69 -31.75 12.19
C LYS A 277 -3.60 -32.80 12.01
N SER A 278 -2.97 -32.91 10.84
CA SER A 278 -2.06 -34.04 10.55
C SER A 278 -0.62 -33.67 10.20
N ALA A 279 -0.21 -32.40 10.30
CA ALA A 279 1.20 -32.04 10.15
C ALA A 279 1.64 -31.10 11.26
N SER A 280 2.33 -31.68 12.26
CA SER A 280 3.15 -31.06 13.29
C SER A 280 3.23 -29.51 13.28
N GLY A 281 2.60 -28.89 14.29
CA GLY A 281 2.80 -27.49 14.69
C GLY A 281 1.78 -26.47 14.12
N PRO A 282 1.53 -25.36 14.83
CA PRO A 282 0.64 -24.29 14.38
C PRO A 282 1.30 -23.57 13.19
N ARG A 283 0.91 -23.94 11.97
CA ARG A 283 1.31 -23.20 10.77
C ARG A 283 0.57 -21.87 10.71
N SER A 284 1.34 -20.79 10.65
CA SER A 284 0.83 -19.43 10.49
C SER A 284 0.37 -19.22 9.04
N PHE A 285 -0.53 -18.27 8.80
CA PHE A 285 -0.92 -17.82 7.45
C PHE A 285 0.29 -17.53 6.54
N VAL A 286 1.41 -17.14 7.15
CA VAL A 286 2.70 -16.90 6.50
C VAL A 286 3.27 -18.16 5.83
N ASP A 287 3.04 -19.37 6.38
CA ASP A 287 3.55 -20.62 5.83
C ASP A 287 2.86 -21.02 4.51
N VAL A 288 1.59 -20.66 4.35
CA VAL A 288 0.82 -20.91 3.12
C VAL A 288 1.20 -19.89 2.05
N ALA A 289 1.42 -18.62 2.42
CA ALA A 289 1.85 -17.57 1.51
C ALA A 289 3.28 -17.79 0.96
N ALA A 290 4.19 -18.33 1.79
CA ALA A 290 5.56 -18.64 1.40
C ALA A 290 5.70 -19.87 0.47
N ALA A 291 4.67 -20.71 0.37
CA ALA A 291 4.67 -21.83 -0.57
C ALA A 291 4.28 -21.39 -1.99
N GLY A 292 3.52 -20.31 -2.13
CA GLY A 292 3.06 -19.79 -3.43
C GLY A 292 3.98 -18.73 -4.06
N ALA A 293 4.72 -17.98 -3.25
CA ALA A 293 5.78 -17.09 -3.70
C ALA A 293 7.10 -17.74 -3.33
N GLY A 294 8.02 -17.95 -4.28
CA GLY A 294 9.40 -18.42 -4.05
C GLY A 294 10.25 -17.43 -3.24
N ALA A 295 9.70 -16.86 -2.18
CA ALA A 295 10.35 -16.03 -1.21
C ALA A 295 11.23 -16.94 -0.35
N THR A 296 12.53 -16.89 -0.63
CA THR A 296 13.56 -17.41 0.26
C THR A 296 13.34 -16.81 1.64
N ARG A 297 13.01 -17.67 2.60
CA ARG A 297 12.97 -17.27 4.01
C ARG A 297 14.35 -16.74 4.37
N ILE A 298 14.45 -15.46 4.72
CA ILE A 298 15.46 -15.07 5.70
C ILE A 298 14.93 -15.67 7.00
N ALA A 299 15.49 -16.79 7.40
CA ALA A 299 15.21 -17.36 8.70
C ALA A 299 15.59 -16.30 9.74
N LYS A 300 14.59 -15.57 10.24
CA LYS A 300 14.69 -14.98 11.57
C LYS A 300 14.69 -16.19 12.50
N GLU A 301 15.88 -16.72 12.77
CA GLU A 301 16.10 -17.35 14.06
C GLU A 301 15.70 -16.29 15.08
N ASP A 302 14.59 -16.52 15.77
CA ASP A 302 14.30 -15.88 17.04
C ASP A 302 15.38 -16.35 18.01
N VAL A 303 16.60 -15.83 17.85
CA VAL A 303 17.64 -15.98 18.84
C VAL A 303 17.15 -15.14 20.00
N ASP A 304 16.68 -15.86 21.01
CA ASP A 304 16.11 -15.36 22.26
C ASP A 304 17.24 -14.72 23.12
N ILE A 305 17.91 -13.71 22.55
CA ILE A 305 19.05 -12.98 23.11
C ILE A 305 18.73 -12.46 24.51
N TRP A 306 17.47 -12.10 24.76
CA TRP A 306 17.02 -11.63 26.06
C TRP A 306 17.16 -12.69 27.17
N LYS A 307 16.98 -13.98 26.88
CA LYS A 307 17.19 -15.06 27.88
C LYS A 307 18.65 -15.15 28.30
N TRP A 308 19.58 -14.99 27.36
CA TRP A 308 21.01 -14.95 27.63
C TRP A 308 21.42 -13.71 28.41
N LEU A 309 20.82 -12.56 28.09
CA LEU A 309 21.06 -11.29 28.77
C LEU A 309 20.57 -11.35 30.23
N LEU A 310 19.38 -11.95 30.46
CA LEU A 310 18.85 -12.22 31.80
C LEU A 310 19.78 -13.16 32.60
N GLY A 311 20.28 -14.22 31.96
CA GLY A 311 21.24 -15.14 32.57
C GLY A 311 22.55 -14.47 32.98
N LEU A 312 23.07 -13.58 32.13
CA LEU A 312 24.30 -12.83 32.41
C LEU A 312 24.12 -11.85 33.58
N VAL A 313 22.99 -11.15 33.66
CA VAL A 313 22.66 -10.27 34.79
C VAL A 313 22.56 -11.07 36.10
N LEU A 314 21.91 -12.24 36.06
CA LEU A 314 21.80 -13.12 37.22
C LEU A 314 23.18 -13.61 37.70
N ALA A 315 24.07 -13.95 36.76
CA ALA A 315 25.43 -14.36 37.08
C ALA A 315 26.25 -13.24 37.74
N MET A 316 26.13 -11.99 37.25
CA MET A 316 26.79 -10.84 37.90
C MET A 316 26.28 -10.61 39.32
N LEU A 317 24.98 -10.71 39.55
CA LEU A 317 24.39 -10.58 40.89
C LEU A 317 24.89 -11.67 41.85
N LEU A 318 25.05 -12.90 41.39
CA LEU A 318 25.61 -14.00 42.20
C LEU A 318 27.09 -13.77 42.54
N VAL A 319 27.87 -13.26 41.58
CA VAL A 319 29.27 -12.89 41.82
C VAL A 319 29.37 -11.77 42.84
N GLU A 320 28.51 -10.74 42.72
CA GLU A 320 28.45 -9.64 43.68
C GLU A 320 28.09 -10.14 45.09
N LEU A 321 27.10 -11.02 45.22
CA LEU A 321 26.73 -11.62 46.50
C LEU A 321 27.88 -12.43 47.10
N PHE A 322 28.61 -13.17 46.28
CA PHE A 322 29.76 -13.96 46.73
C PHE A 322 30.91 -13.08 47.21
N VAL A 323 31.20 -11.99 46.50
CA VAL A 323 32.21 -10.99 46.90
C VAL A 323 31.79 -10.31 48.20
N ALA A 324 30.53 -9.89 48.32
CA ALA A 324 29.98 -9.27 49.53
C ALA A 324 30.07 -10.22 50.74
N ALA A 325 29.71 -11.49 50.58
CA ALA A 325 29.80 -12.51 51.63
C ALA A 325 31.24 -12.79 52.08
N LYS A 326 32.21 -12.74 51.17
CA LYS A 326 33.63 -12.88 51.50
C LYS A 326 34.22 -11.63 52.14
N SER A 327 33.69 -10.46 51.82
CA SER A 327 34.20 -9.16 52.24
C SER A 327 33.64 -8.66 53.57
N THR A 328 32.69 -9.37 54.19
CA THR A 328 32.29 -9.09 55.58
C THR A 328 33.28 -9.72 56.56
N PRO A 329 34.15 -8.93 57.22
CA PRO A 329 35.03 -9.46 58.26
C PRO A 329 34.19 -9.90 59.45
N ASN A 330 34.47 -11.11 59.97
CA ASN A 330 33.93 -11.60 61.23
C ASN A 330 34.35 -10.65 62.36
N VAL A 331 33.46 -9.74 62.77
CA VAL A 331 33.63 -8.98 64.00
C VAL A 331 33.43 -9.96 65.15
N ARG A 332 34.52 -10.47 65.70
CA ARG A 332 34.49 -11.19 66.99
C ARG A 332 34.06 -10.16 68.04
N PRO A 333 33.01 -10.44 68.84
CA PRO A 333 32.70 -9.58 69.96
C PRO A 333 33.84 -9.70 70.99
N GLU A 334 34.55 -8.61 71.24
CA GLU A 334 35.42 -8.51 72.41
C GLU A 334 34.52 -8.55 73.65
N VAL A 335 34.67 -9.63 74.43
CA VAL A 335 34.08 -9.74 75.76
C VAL A 335 34.91 -8.83 76.67
N VAL A 336 34.35 -7.68 77.01
CA VAL A 336 34.88 -6.83 78.08
C VAL A 336 34.35 -7.39 79.41
N ALA A 337 35.30 -7.80 80.26
CA ALA A 337 35.08 -8.20 81.66
C ALA A 337 34.93 -6.99 82.58
#